data_AF-E7G5T7-F1
#
_entry.id   AF-E7G5T7-F1
#
_cell.length_a   1.000
_cell.length_b   1.000
_cell.length_c   1.000
_cell.angle_alpha   90.00
_cell.angle_beta   90.00
_cell.angle_gamma   90.00
#
_symmetry.space_group_name_H-M   'P 1'
#
loop_
_entity.id
_entity.type
_entity.pdbx_description
1 polymer ?
#
loop_
_entity_poly.entity_id
_entity_poly.type
_entity_poly.pdbx_seq_one_letter_code
_entity_poly.pdbx_strand_id
1 'polypeptide(L)'
;MATKKQKKGQMDGLTERQKHIVELREKLNKPDPNAIRVFTLYKIITYIFNILFPPYALYRIWNKNSEFNKNEKGIQTAVCIIYMIVLFTLLTGGMSS
;
A
#
# COMPACT_ATOMS: atom_id res chain seq x y z
N MET A 1 11.73 2.38 -22.72
CA MET A 1 12.99 2.01 -23.42
C MET A 1 14.12 3.05 -23.25
N ALA A 2 13.84 4.29 -22.85
CA ALA A 2 14.85 5.34 -22.65
C ALA A 2 15.86 5.07 -21.50
N THR A 3 15.43 4.43 -20.42
CA THR A 3 16.26 4.17 -19.22
C THR A 3 17.40 3.14 -19.43
N LYS A 4 17.20 2.14 -20.30
CA LYS A 4 18.25 1.15 -20.60
C LYS A 4 19.41 1.73 -21.42
N LYS A 5 19.13 2.69 -22.32
CA LYS A 5 20.14 3.32 -23.18
C LYS A 5 21.07 4.25 -22.38
N GLN A 6 20.54 4.99 -21.41
CA GLN A 6 21.33 5.85 -20.52
C GLN A 6 22.26 5.07 -19.58
N LYS A 7 21.80 3.95 -18.98
CA LYS A 7 22.64 3.11 -18.11
C LYS A 7 23.85 2.51 -18.84
N LYS A 8 23.69 2.15 -20.11
CA LYS A 8 24.74 1.53 -20.92
C LYS A 8 25.88 2.51 -21.24
N GLY A 9 25.55 3.80 -21.46
CA GLY A 9 26.55 4.86 -21.65
C GLY A 9 27.28 5.28 -20.37
N GLN A 10 26.70 5.07 -19.18
CA GLN A 10 27.37 5.33 -17.88
C GLN A 10 28.36 4.23 -17.47
N MET A 11 28.25 3.02 -18.03
CA MET A 11 29.17 1.91 -17.75
C MET A 11 30.36 1.85 -18.72
N ASP A 12 30.31 2.64 -19.80
CA ASP A 12 31.32 2.73 -20.84
C ASP A 12 32.45 3.64 -20.35
N GLY A 13 33.53 3.04 -19.84
CA GLY A 13 34.67 3.76 -19.22
C GLY A 13 34.95 3.40 -17.75
N LEU A 14 34.11 2.59 -17.11
CA LEU A 14 34.36 2.08 -15.75
C LEU A 14 35.25 0.83 -15.76
N THR A 15 36.18 0.76 -14.81
CA THR A 15 36.97 -0.45 -14.53
C THR A 15 36.05 -1.61 -14.11
N GLU A 16 36.41 -2.85 -14.43
CA GLU A 16 35.66 -4.08 -14.11
C GLU A 16 35.19 -4.14 -12.63
N ARG A 17 36.04 -3.68 -11.70
CA ARG A 17 35.73 -3.55 -10.27
C ARG A 17 34.55 -2.60 -10.00
N GLN A 18 34.51 -1.46 -10.68
CA GLN A 18 33.47 -0.46 -10.49
C GLN A 18 32.13 -0.96 -11.06
N LYS A 19 32.15 -1.66 -12.21
CA LYS A 19 30.95 -2.31 -12.76
C LYS A 19 30.35 -3.32 -11.77
N HIS A 20 31.20 -4.16 -11.16
CA HIS A 20 30.76 -5.13 -10.17
C HIS A 20 30.15 -4.46 -8.92
N ILE A 21 30.73 -3.35 -8.44
CA ILE A 21 30.18 -2.58 -7.30
C ILE A 21 28.82 -1.98 -7.63
N VAL A 22 28.65 -1.44 -8.85
CA VAL A 22 27.36 -0.89 -9.31
C VAL A 22 26.30 -1.99 -9.37
N GLU A 23 26.64 -3.15 -9.92
CA GLU A 23 25.72 -4.30 -9.97
C GLU A 23 25.34 -4.79 -8.56
N LEU A 24 26.31 -4.85 -7.64
CA LEU A 24 26.07 -5.26 -6.25
C LEU A 24 25.15 -4.28 -5.53
N ARG A 25 25.38 -2.97 -5.69
CA ARG A 25 24.47 -1.93 -5.20
C ARG A 25 23.09 -2.09 -5.80
N GLU A 26 22.99 -2.36 -7.10
CA GLU A 26 21.71 -2.52 -7.77
C GLU A 26 20.96 -3.75 -7.27
N LYS A 27 21.66 -4.85 -6.96
CA LYS A 27 21.09 -6.05 -6.32
C LYS A 27 20.63 -5.77 -4.88
N LEU A 28 21.43 -5.06 -4.09
CA LEU A 28 21.06 -4.70 -2.71
C LEU A 28 19.91 -3.69 -2.64
N ASN A 29 19.83 -2.75 -3.58
CA ASN A 29 18.76 -1.74 -3.63
C ASN A 29 17.48 -2.24 -4.31
N LYS A 30 17.41 -3.51 -4.72
CA LYS A 30 16.14 -4.05 -5.21
C LYS A 30 15.12 -3.94 -4.09
N PRO A 31 13.98 -3.27 -4.31
CA PRO A 31 12.96 -3.16 -3.27
C PRO A 31 12.53 -4.57 -2.87
N ASP A 32 12.57 -4.85 -1.57
CA ASP A 32 12.24 -6.17 -1.06
C ASP A 32 10.82 -6.56 -1.53
N PRO A 33 10.66 -7.71 -2.21
CA PRO A 33 9.37 -8.10 -2.77
C PRO A 33 8.33 -8.43 -1.69
N ASN A 34 8.76 -8.68 -0.45
CA ASN A 34 7.91 -8.92 0.70
C ASN A 34 7.72 -7.67 1.58
N ALA A 35 8.31 -6.52 1.20
CA ALA A 35 8.10 -5.27 1.92
C ALA A 35 6.60 -4.93 1.96
N ILE A 36 6.07 -4.78 3.17
CA ILE A 36 4.66 -4.41 3.39
C ILE A 36 4.47 -2.97 2.91
N ARG A 37 3.84 -2.81 1.74
CA ARG A 37 3.48 -1.49 1.20
C ARG A 37 2.19 -1.03 1.84
N VAL A 38 2.30 -0.29 2.94
CA VAL A 38 1.15 0.24 3.68
C VAL A 38 0.42 1.38 2.94
N PHE A 39 1.12 2.12 2.08
CA PHE A 39 0.58 3.28 1.36
C PHE A 39 0.47 3.07 -0.16
N THR A 40 -0.14 1.97 -0.62
CA THR A 40 -0.52 1.91 -2.04
C THR A 40 -1.78 2.73 -2.30
N LEU A 41 -1.93 3.24 -3.52
CA LEU A 41 -3.15 3.93 -3.99
C LEU A 41 -4.43 3.16 -3.63
N TYR A 42 -4.46 1.84 -3.81
CA TYR A 42 -5.62 1.02 -3.44
C TYR A 42 -5.97 1.14 -1.95
N LYS A 43 -4.96 1.09 -1.07
CA LYS A 43 -5.13 1.19 0.39
C LYS A 43 -5.56 2.58 0.81
N ILE A 44 -4.93 3.63 0.28
CA ILE A 44 -5.28 5.03 0.53
C ILE A 44 -6.74 5.30 0.18
N ILE A 45 -7.16 4.90 -1.03
CA ILE A 45 -8.55 5.06 -1.43
C ILE A 45 -9.44 4.26 -0.46
N THR A 46 -9.05 3.07 0.00
CA THR A 46 -9.86 2.27 0.94
C THR A 46 -10.05 2.97 2.28
N TYR A 47 -9.01 3.64 2.79
CA TYR A 47 -9.08 4.43 4.02
C TYR A 47 -10.06 5.60 3.90
N ILE A 48 -10.09 6.30 2.76
CA ILE A 48 -11.05 7.40 2.51
C ILE A 48 -12.49 6.89 2.57
N PHE A 49 -12.76 5.75 1.92
CA PHE A 49 -14.11 5.17 1.92
C PHE A 49 -14.52 4.61 3.28
N ASN A 50 -13.57 4.32 4.17
CA ASN A 50 -13.88 3.91 5.54
C ASN A 50 -14.63 5.00 6.32
N ILE A 51 -14.45 6.27 5.93
CA ILE A 51 -15.11 7.44 6.52
C ILE A 51 -16.37 7.80 5.74
N LEU A 52 -16.27 7.86 4.40
CA LEU A 52 -17.37 8.29 3.54
C LEU A 52 -18.50 7.26 3.41
N PHE A 53 -18.14 5.98 3.24
CA PHE A 53 -19.11 4.91 3.00
C PHE A 53 -18.54 3.57 3.49
N PRO A 54 -18.62 3.30 4.81
CA PRO A 54 -17.97 2.15 5.42
C PRO A 54 -18.40 0.78 4.83
N PRO A 55 -19.66 0.55 4.40
CA PRO A 55 -20.03 -0.70 3.74
C PRO A 55 -19.24 -0.99 2.46
N TYR A 56 -18.90 0.04 1.68
CA TYR A 56 -18.11 -0.12 0.46
C TYR A 56 -16.62 -0.31 0.79
N ALA A 57 -16.13 0.26 1.89
CA ALA A 57 -14.78 -0.02 2.37
C ALA A 57 -14.62 -1.52 2.70
N LEU A 58 -15.59 -2.13 3.40
CA LEU A 58 -15.60 -3.57 3.68
C LEU A 58 -15.55 -4.42 2.41
N TYR A 59 -16.35 -4.08 1.40
CA TYR A 59 -16.33 -4.75 0.10
C TYR A 59 -14.91 -4.72 -0.52
N ARG A 60 -14.24 -3.57 -0.48
CA ARG A 60 -12.87 -3.46 -1.02
C ARG A 60 -11.79 -4.16 -0.20
N ILE A 61 -11.96 -4.26 1.11
CA ILE A 61 -11.04 -5.00 1.99
C ILE A 61 -11.14 -6.51 1.72
N TRP A 62 -12.37 -7.01 1.54
CA TRP A 62 -12.64 -8.43 1.32
C TRP A 62 -12.49 -8.90 -0.13
N ASN A 63 -12.28 -7.98 -1.07
CA ASN A 63 -12.03 -8.33 -2.46
C ASN A 63 -10.81 -9.28 -2.59
N LYS A 64 -10.91 -10.31 -3.45
CA LYS A 64 -9.85 -11.30 -3.67
C LYS A 64 -8.58 -10.67 -4.27
N ASN A 65 -8.74 -9.59 -5.04
CA ASN A 65 -7.66 -8.84 -5.67
C ASN A 65 -7.13 -7.69 -4.79
N SER A 66 -7.48 -7.64 -3.51
CA SER A 66 -7.05 -6.54 -2.63
C SER A 66 -5.55 -6.63 -2.32
N GLU A 67 -4.89 -5.47 -2.28
CA GLU A 67 -3.48 -5.37 -1.85
C GLU A 67 -3.26 -5.52 -0.33
N PHE A 68 -4.32 -5.80 0.44
CA PHE A 68 -4.24 -5.99 1.89
C PHE A 68 -3.77 -7.41 2.24
N ASN A 69 -2.76 -7.49 3.10
CA ASN A 69 -2.34 -8.75 3.71
C ASN A 69 -3.43 -9.25 4.70
N LYS A 70 -3.43 -10.55 5.04
CA LYS A 70 -4.40 -11.17 5.96
C LYS A 70 -4.52 -10.41 7.29
N ASN A 71 -3.39 -10.00 7.86
CA ASN A 71 -3.34 -9.23 9.11
C ASN A 71 -3.96 -7.83 8.93
N GLU A 72 -3.63 -7.15 7.82
CA GLU A 72 -4.18 -5.82 7.52
C GLU A 72 -5.68 -5.87 7.25
N LYS A 73 -6.18 -6.93 6.60
CA LYS A 73 -7.63 -7.14 6.41
C LYS A 73 -8.36 -7.25 7.74
N GLY A 74 -7.81 -8.01 8.69
CA GLY A 74 -8.39 -8.17 10.02
C GLY A 74 -8.47 -6.82 10.77
N ILE A 75 -7.34 -6.11 10.84
CA ILE A 75 -7.26 -4.80 11.50
C ILE A 75 -8.21 -3.80 10.83
N GLN A 76 -8.20 -3.71 9.50
CA GLN A 76 -9.01 -2.74 8.77
C GLN A 76 -10.51 -3.03 8.89
N THR A 77 -10.89 -4.32 8.90
CA THR A 77 -12.27 -4.74 9.15
C THR A 77 -12.72 -4.33 10.55
N ALA A 78 -11.89 -4.55 11.57
CA ALA A 78 -12.20 -4.14 12.95
C ALA A 78 -12.38 -2.62 13.06
N VAL A 79 -11.47 -1.83 12.48
CA VAL A 79 -11.58 -0.36 12.44
C VAL A 79 -12.87 0.08 11.74
N CYS A 80 -13.22 -0.55 10.62
CA CYS A 80 -14.45 -0.25 9.90
C CYS A 80 -15.71 -0.55 10.73
N ILE A 81 -15.74 -1.68 11.45
CA ILE A 81 -16.85 -2.06 12.32
C ILE A 81 -16.97 -1.08 13.50
N ILE A 82 -15.86 -0.76 14.17
CA ILE A 82 -15.85 0.21 15.27
C ILE A 82 -16.37 1.57 14.78
N TYR A 83 -15.90 2.03 13.63
CA TYR A 83 -16.37 3.29 13.03
C TYR A 83 -17.87 3.26 12.75
N MET A 84 -18.40 2.17 12.19
CA MET A 84 -19.84 1.99 11.96
C MET A 84 -20.65 2.03 13.25
N ILE A 85 -20.17 1.39 14.33
CA ILE A 85 -20.84 1.42 15.64
C ILE A 85 -20.84 2.84 16.20
N VAL A 86 -19.70 3.55 16.16
CA VAL A 86 -19.61 4.93 16.64
C VAL A 86 -20.53 5.84 15.84
N LEU A 87 -20.55 5.72 14.51
CA LEU A 87 -21.43 6.49 13.65
C LEU A 87 -22.91 6.21 13.97
N PHE A 88 -23.27 4.93 14.17
CA PHE A 88 -24.63 4.54 14.53
C PHE A 88 -25.04 5.07 15.91
N THR A 89 -24.17 5.02 16.91
CA THR A 89 -24.41 5.57 18.25
C THR A 89 -24.52 7.10 18.22
N LEU A 90 -23.72 7.78 17.40
CA LEU A 90 -23.82 9.23 17.21
C LEU A 90 -25.18 9.62 16.60
N LEU A 91 -25.61 8.88 15.58
CA LEU A 91 -26.88 9.10 14.89
C LEU A 91 -28.09 8.80 15.78
N THR A 92 -28.06 7.72 16.58
CA THR A 92 -29.17 7.32 17.45
C THR A 92 -29.19 8.06 18.79
N GLY A 93 -28.02 8.35 19.35
CA GLY A 93 -27.86 9.13 20.58
C GLY A 93 -28.13 10.63 20.40
N GLY A 94 -27.87 11.18 19.21
CA GLY A 94 -28.21 12.56 18.86
C GLY A 94 -29.70 12.82 18.58
N MET A 95 -30.51 11.78 18.39
CA MET A 95 -31.97 11.88 18.21
C MET A 95 -32.75 11.86 19.54
N SER A 96 -32.06 11.69 20.67
CA SER A 96 -32.70 11.57 21.99
C SER A 96 -32.58 12.86 22.85
N SER A 97 -32.21 14.00 22.27
CA SER A 97 -32.18 15.31 22.94
C SER A 97 -33.18 16.28 22.35
#